data_AF-A0AAD5LZE9-F1
#
_entry.id   AF-A0AAD5LZE9-F1
#
_cell.length_a   1.000
_cell.length_b   1.000
_cell.length_c   1.000
_cell.angle_alpha   90.00
_cell.angle_beta   90.00
_cell.angle_gamma   90.00
#
_symmetry.space_group_name_H-M   'P 1'
#
loop_
_entity.id
_entity.type
_entity.pdbx_description
1 polymer ?
#
loop_
_entity_poly.entity_id
_entity_poly.type
_entity_poly.pdbx_seq_one_letter_code
_entity_poly.pdbx_strand_id
1 'polypeptide(L)'
;MVDLPDPYLPGAISLFEQLDKKLVVVLRDGRKLIGYLKSIDQFANLILEDVVERTFVDKYYCDINQGFLLIRGENVEIAGEIDESVPMIYTQVSVEEIQRIEESLAASNSKPVALNAHGSSKDEADDEFALYLNNLLLEEVTLNSAKRVTSVFAIIFSSAYLLNFYFAIARPLIDSAIGSGIRRFLQMAPTRSKHNVVFILGPPGAGKGTQCMKIQEHFGFVHLSAGDLLRAERQRTGSQLSGLIEQHIKNGTIVPVEITCQLLENAMDAAGDAKGFLIDGFPRNQNNLEGWQRQMEGKVDVKFVLFLSCRVDVCIQRCLHRGEGRTDDNEESLRKRIETYNNQTLPIIEHYEKLGLVREVPSEKNPEEVYVHVAAVFQDAGF
;
A
#
# COMPACT_ATOMS: atom_id res chain seq x y z
N MET A 1 26.75 0.39 -14.85
CA MET A 1 25.48 -0.23 -14.43
C MET A 1 25.31 0.15 -12.98
N VAL A 2 24.47 1.14 -12.69
CA VAL A 2 24.22 1.59 -11.32
C VAL A 2 23.08 0.71 -10.82
N ASP A 3 23.34 -0.13 -9.83
CA ASP A 3 22.29 -0.89 -9.13
C ASP A 3 21.28 0.11 -8.56
N LEU A 4 20.07 0.07 -9.10
CA LEU A 4 18.94 0.77 -8.50
C LEU A 4 18.54 -0.03 -7.25
N PRO A 5 18.31 0.63 -6.10
CA PRO A 5 17.81 -0.05 -4.91
C PRO A 5 16.45 -0.69 -5.19
N ASP A 6 16.23 -1.90 -4.63
CA ASP A 6 14.97 -2.64 -4.71
C ASP A 6 13.76 -1.72 -4.37
N PRO A 7 12.66 -1.80 -5.14
CA PRO A 7 11.49 -0.99 -4.89
C PRO A 7 10.87 -1.36 -3.54
N TYR A 8 10.88 -0.38 -2.63
CA TYR A 8 10.30 -0.45 -1.29
C TYR A 8 8.77 -0.40 -1.38
N LEU A 9 8.08 -1.41 -0.85
CA LEU A 9 6.61 -1.49 -0.82
C LEU A 9 6.09 -1.06 0.57
N PRO A 10 5.43 0.10 0.73
CA PRO A 10 4.77 0.44 2.00
C PRO A 10 3.37 -0.21 2.08
N GLY A 11 3.07 -0.93 3.18
CA GLY A 11 1.72 -1.44 3.50
C GLY A 11 1.70 -2.86 4.08
N ALA A 12 0.51 -3.43 4.36
CA ALA A 12 0.37 -4.80 4.88
C ALA A 12 1.05 -5.88 4.01
N ILE A 13 1.28 -5.57 2.72
CA ILE A 13 2.04 -6.39 1.78
C ILE A 13 3.48 -6.62 2.28
N SER A 14 4.11 -5.58 2.85
CA SER A 14 5.47 -5.69 3.39
C SER A 14 5.54 -6.55 4.65
N LEU A 15 4.43 -6.75 5.36
CA LEU A 15 4.36 -7.64 6.52
C LEU A 15 4.27 -9.11 6.10
N PHE A 16 3.85 -9.44 4.88
CA PHE A 16 3.90 -10.82 4.40
C PHE A 16 5.35 -11.31 4.25
N GLU A 17 6.29 -10.42 3.88
CA GLU A 17 7.73 -10.71 3.86
C GLU A 17 8.32 -10.93 5.26
N GLN A 18 7.54 -10.67 6.30
CA GLN A 18 7.91 -10.79 7.71
C GLN A 18 7.35 -12.07 8.35
N LEU A 19 6.64 -12.93 7.59
CA LEU A 19 6.18 -14.22 8.09
C LEU A 19 7.35 -15.08 8.55
N ASP A 20 7.13 -15.78 9.67
CA ASP A 20 8.08 -16.59 10.42
C ASP A 20 9.31 -15.84 10.94
N LYS A 21 9.37 -14.51 10.79
CA LYS A 21 10.42 -13.68 11.37
C LYS A 21 10.04 -13.18 12.75
N LYS A 22 11.07 -12.89 13.54
CA LYS A 22 10.93 -12.34 14.88
C LYS A 22 10.76 -10.83 14.81
N LEU A 23 9.62 -10.35 15.27
CA LEU A 23 9.25 -8.94 15.20
C LEU A 23 9.23 -8.32 16.59
N VAL A 24 9.53 -7.03 16.64
CA VAL A 24 9.07 -6.13 17.71
C VAL A 24 7.80 -5.45 17.22
N VAL A 25 6.78 -5.44 18.07
CA VAL A 25 5.47 -4.83 17.84
C VAL A 25 5.19 -3.88 19.00
N VAL A 26 5.16 -2.58 18.71
CA VAL A 26 4.77 -1.53 19.65
C VAL A 26 3.28 -1.29 19.51
N LEU A 27 2.56 -1.37 20.63
CA LEU A 27 1.13 -1.10 20.69
C LEU A 27 0.86 0.34 21.11
N ARG A 28 -0.33 0.85 20.78
CA ARG A 28 -0.78 2.21 21.12
C ARG A 28 -0.82 2.53 22.62
N ASP A 29 -0.86 1.51 23.48
CA ASP A 29 -0.78 1.66 24.94
C ASP A 29 0.68 1.70 25.45
N GLY A 30 1.67 1.70 24.55
CA GLY A 30 3.09 1.76 24.85
C GLY A 30 3.74 0.40 25.12
N ARG A 31 2.97 -0.70 25.12
CA ARG A 31 3.50 -2.05 25.33
C ARG A 31 4.33 -2.50 24.14
N LYS A 32 5.42 -3.21 24.42
CA LYS A 32 6.37 -3.71 23.41
C LYS A 32 6.32 -5.23 23.44
N LEU A 33 5.80 -5.82 22.37
CA LEU A 33 5.68 -7.26 22.20
C LEU A 33 6.76 -7.75 21.25
N ILE A 34 7.43 -8.83 21.59
CA ILE A 34 8.46 -9.46 20.75
C ILE A 34 8.06 -10.91 20.53
N GLY A 35 7.91 -11.34 19.28
CA GLY A 35 7.51 -12.71 18.96
C GLY A 35 7.64 -13.04 17.47
N TYR A 36 7.37 -14.27 17.08
CA TYR A 36 7.41 -14.70 15.69
C TYR A 36 6.08 -14.45 15.00
N LEU A 37 6.10 -13.75 13.87
CA LEU A 37 4.89 -13.50 13.09
C LEU A 37 4.46 -14.77 12.35
N LYS A 38 3.28 -15.31 12.68
CA LYS A 38 2.75 -16.53 12.06
C LYS A 38 1.69 -16.29 11.02
N SER A 39 0.93 -15.21 11.17
CA SER A 39 -0.11 -14.87 10.21
C SER A 39 -0.44 -13.40 10.28
N ILE A 40 -0.89 -12.87 9.16
CA ILE A 40 -1.51 -11.55 9.08
C ILE A 40 -2.77 -11.64 8.24
N ASP A 41 -3.69 -10.72 8.48
CA ASP A 41 -4.81 -10.48 7.57
C ASP A 41 -4.73 -9.11 6.89
N GLN A 42 -5.73 -8.84 6.05
CA GLN A 42 -5.86 -7.58 5.31
C GLN A 42 -6.06 -6.33 6.19
N PHE A 43 -6.34 -6.49 7.49
CA PHE A 43 -6.49 -5.41 8.46
C PHE A 43 -5.25 -5.24 9.34
N ALA A 44 -4.15 -5.91 9.00
CA ALA A 44 -2.93 -5.99 9.80
C ALA A 44 -3.16 -6.57 11.20
N ASN A 45 -4.17 -7.44 11.37
CA ASN A 45 -4.25 -8.24 12.58
C ASN A 45 -3.10 -9.25 12.58
N LEU A 46 -2.28 -9.23 13.63
CA LEU A 46 -1.06 -10.03 13.72
C LEU A 46 -1.32 -11.25 14.61
N ILE A 47 -0.91 -12.41 14.13
CA ILE A 47 -0.79 -13.61 14.97
C ILE A 47 0.69 -13.79 15.30
N LEU A 48 1.03 -13.65 16.58
CA LEU A 48 2.39 -13.86 17.08
C LEU A 48 2.49 -15.12 17.96
N GLU A 49 3.56 -15.89 17.76
CA GLU A 49 3.96 -17.03 18.58
C GLU A 49 5.21 -16.71 19.40
N ASP A 50 5.40 -17.41 20.53
CA ASP A 50 6.50 -17.21 21.49
C ASP A 50 6.70 -15.75 21.90
N VAL A 51 5.59 -15.10 22.23
CA VAL A 51 5.55 -13.68 22.53
C VAL A 51 6.07 -13.41 23.94
N VAL A 52 6.97 -12.44 24.04
CA VAL A 52 7.34 -11.78 25.29
C VAL A 52 6.91 -10.32 25.24
N GLU A 53 6.39 -9.81 26.35
CA GLU A 53 6.22 -8.38 26.58
C GLU A 53 7.47 -7.85 27.27
N ARG A 54 8.15 -6.91 26.63
CA ARG A 54 9.40 -6.33 27.11
C ARG A 54 9.15 -4.97 27.76
N THR A 55 9.57 -4.83 29.01
CA THR A 55 9.54 -3.56 29.74
C THR A 55 10.96 -3.04 29.91
N PHE A 56 11.15 -1.73 29.75
CA PHE A 56 12.43 -1.05 29.95
C PHE A 56 12.32 -0.05 31.10
N VAL A 57 13.32 -0.04 31.98
CA VAL A 57 13.46 0.93 33.06
C VAL A 57 14.94 1.30 33.19
N ASP A 58 15.28 2.56 32.93
CA ASP A 58 16.67 3.05 32.88
C ASP A 58 17.54 2.17 31.96
N LYS A 59 18.66 1.61 32.45
CA LYS A 59 19.55 0.71 31.69
C LYS A 59 19.16 -0.78 31.77
N TYR A 60 17.97 -1.08 32.28
CA TYR A 60 17.50 -2.43 32.53
C TYR A 60 16.26 -2.78 31.70
N TYR A 61 16.06 -4.07 31.43
CA TYR A 61 14.84 -4.59 30.82
C TYR A 61 14.42 -5.92 31.43
N CYS A 62 13.13 -6.25 31.33
CA CYS A 62 12.61 -7.57 31.67
C CYS A 62 11.68 -8.07 30.55
N ASP A 63 11.53 -9.39 30.48
CA ASP A 63 10.62 -10.06 29.53
C ASP A 63 9.57 -10.84 30.31
N ILE A 64 8.29 -10.60 29.98
CA ILE A 64 7.14 -11.32 30.53
C ILE A 64 6.59 -12.21 29.43
N ASN A 65 6.56 -13.52 29.65
CA ASN A 65 6.06 -14.46 28.64
C ASN A 65 4.53 -14.32 28.48
N GLN A 66 4.09 -14.03 27.26
CA GLN A 66 2.69 -13.90 26.86
C GLN A 66 2.22 -15.08 25.98
N GLY A 67 3.13 -15.96 25.55
CA GLY A 67 2.83 -17.15 24.77
C GLY A 67 2.37 -16.83 23.36
N PHE A 68 1.09 -17.02 23.07
CA PHE A 68 0.51 -16.81 21.75
C PHE A 68 -0.50 -15.65 21.80
N LEU A 69 -0.36 -14.68 20.90
CA LEU A 69 -1.24 -13.51 20.87
C LEU A 69 -1.83 -13.26 19.48
N LEU A 70 -3.12 -12.94 19.47
CA LEU A 70 -3.78 -12.26 18.36
C LEU A 70 -3.85 -10.76 18.70
N ILE A 71 -3.17 -9.94 17.91
CA ILE A 71 -3.12 -8.49 18.07
C ILE A 71 -3.98 -7.88 16.97
N ARG A 72 -4.91 -7.00 17.35
CA ARG A 72 -5.69 -6.25 16.35
C ARG A 72 -4.83 -5.18 15.69
N GLY A 73 -4.90 -5.05 14.37
CA GLY A 73 -4.10 -4.09 13.61
C GLY A 73 -4.36 -2.64 14.00
N GLU A 74 -5.57 -2.31 14.46
CA GLU A 74 -5.89 -0.98 15.00
C GLU A 74 -5.11 -0.62 16.28
N ASN A 75 -4.58 -1.61 17.00
CA ASN A 75 -3.79 -1.42 18.21
C ASN A 75 -2.28 -1.41 17.94
N VAL A 76 -1.85 -1.76 16.72
CA VAL A 76 -0.44 -1.75 16.33
C VAL A 76 -0.06 -0.33 15.95
N GLU A 77 0.99 0.18 16.61
CA GLU A 77 1.59 1.47 16.29
C GLU A 77 2.80 1.28 15.37
N ILE A 78 3.70 0.37 15.73
CA ILE A 78 4.92 0.05 14.96
C ILE A 78 5.12 -1.46 14.96
N ALA A 79 5.57 -2.01 13.83
CA ALA A 79 6.07 -3.39 13.76
C ALA A 79 7.33 -3.45 12.89
N GLY A 80 8.35 -4.19 13.33
CA GLY A 80 9.62 -4.30 12.61
C GLY A 80 10.38 -5.57 12.96
N GLU A 81 11.18 -6.05 12.01
CA GLU A 81 12.09 -7.19 12.19
C GLU A 81 13.18 -6.83 13.22
N ILE A 82 13.46 -7.75 14.13
CA ILE A 82 14.57 -7.60 15.08
C ILE A 82 15.86 -8.08 14.41
N ASP A 83 16.86 -7.21 14.37
CA ASP A 83 18.21 -7.58 14.00
C ASP A 83 18.97 -8.12 15.23
N GLU A 84 19.02 -9.44 15.36
CA GLU A 84 19.71 -10.10 16.48
C GLU A 84 21.26 -9.97 16.41
N SER A 85 21.81 -9.42 15.33
CA SER A 85 23.25 -9.16 15.22
C SER A 85 23.69 -7.92 16.01
N VAL A 86 22.75 -7.06 16.41
CA VAL A 86 23.01 -5.85 17.18
C VAL A 86 23.02 -6.20 18.67
N PRO A 87 24.14 -6.00 19.39
CA PRO A 87 24.23 -6.32 20.81
C PRO A 87 23.34 -5.41 21.66
N MET A 88 22.55 -6.01 22.54
CA MET A 88 21.69 -5.28 23.49
C MET A 88 22.54 -4.52 24.51
N ILE A 89 22.34 -3.20 24.58
CA ILE A 89 23.01 -2.30 25.53
C ILE A 89 22.35 -2.29 26.93
N TYR A 90 21.17 -2.91 27.07
CA TYR A 90 20.42 -2.99 28.33
C TYR A 90 20.70 -4.30 29.07
N THR A 91 20.67 -4.26 30.40
CA THR A 91 20.87 -5.43 31.25
C THR A 91 19.53 -6.10 31.56
N GLN A 92 19.40 -7.39 31.25
CA GLN A 92 18.20 -8.15 31.59
C GLN A 92 18.12 -8.41 33.10
N VAL A 93 16.95 -8.16 33.69
CA VAL A 93 16.64 -8.41 35.10
C VAL A 93 15.31 -9.16 35.24
N SER A 94 15.03 -9.67 36.44
CA SER A 94 13.73 -10.29 36.73
C SER A 94 12.62 -9.25 36.82
N VAL A 95 11.37 -9.70 36.75
CA VAL A 95 10.19 -8.82 36.90
C VAL A 95 10.16 -8.15 38.28
N GLU A 96 10.54 -8.88 39.33
CA GLU A 96 10.59 -8.32 40.69
C GLU A 96 11.67 -7.24 40.81
N GLU A 97 12.80 -7.43 40.13
CA GLU A 97 13.91 -6.48 40.19
C GLU A 97 13.62 -5.21 39.37
N ILE A 98 12.98 -5.33 38.20
CA ILE A 98 12.62 -4.14 37.41
C ILE A 98 11.60 -3.26 38.15
N GLN A 99 10.66 -3.88 38.87
CA GLN A 99 9.67 -3.18 39.69
C GLN A 99 10.34 -2.40 40.83
N ARG A 100 11.32 -3.00 41.51
CA ARG A 100 12.10 -2.30 42.56
C ARG A 100 12.87 -1.10 42.01
N ILE A 101 13.44 -1.24 40.81
CA ILE A 101 14.17 -0.15 40.14
C ILE A 101 13.19 0.99 39.81
N GLU A 102 12.03 0.67 39.26
CA GLU A 102 10.98 1.65 38.93
C GLU A 102 10.49 2.40 40.18
N GLU A 103 10.17 1.69 41.26
CA GLU A 103 9.76 2.28 42.54
C GLU A 103 10.83 3.21 43.13
N SER A 104 12.10 2.81 43.06
CA SER A 104 13.24 3.61 43.54
C SER A 104 13.38 4.92 42.75
N LEU A 105 13.21 4.87 41.42
CA LEU A 105 13.26 6.04 40.54
C LEU A 105 12.05 6.96 40.73
N ALA A 106 10.86 6.41 40.94
CA ALA A 106 9.68 7.20 41.26
C ALA A 106 9.82 7.92 42.61
N ALA A 107 10.41 7.25 43.61
CA ALA A 107 10.69 7.83 44.92
C ALA A 107 11.75 8.94 44.87
N SER A 108 12.78 8.82 44.03
CA SER A 108 13.83 9.85 43.89
C SER A 108 13.32 11.13 43.21
N ASN A 109 12.41 11.01 42.24
CA ASN A 109 11.78 12.14 41.54
C ASN A 109 10.70 12.88 42.36
N SER A 110 10.29 12.33 43.51
CA SER A 110 9.25 12.93 44.37
C SER A 110 9.77 13.88 45.46
N LYS A 111 11.09 14.11 45.56
CA LYS A 111 11.65 15.09 46.52
C LYS A 111 11.57 16.51 45.95
N PRO A 112 10.91 17.46 46.64
CA PRO A 112 10.75 18.82 46.13
C PRO A 112 12.12 19.53 46.12
N VAL A 113 12.55 19.95 44.93
CA VAL A 113 13.67 20.90 44.78
C VAL A 113 13.18 22.26 45.29
N ALA A 114 13.81 22.77 46.35
CA ALA A 114 13.54 24.10 46.87
C ALA A 114 13.95 25.15 45.83
N LEU A 115 12.97 25.88 45.31
CA LEU A 115 13.15 27.04 44.43
C LEU A 115 13.89 28.16 45.19
N ASN A 116 15.19 28.27 44.97
CA ASN A 116 15.91 29.53 45.18
C ASN A 116 15.86 30.32 43.87
N ALA A 117 15.09 31.39 43.90
CA ALA A 117 15.01 32.37 42.83
C ALA A 117 16.36 33.10 42.69
N HIS A 118 16.94 33.09 41.48
CA HIS A 118 17.63 34.24 40.84
C HIS A 118 18.03 33.88 39.39
N GLY A 119 17.31 34.46 38.43
CA GLY A 119 17.79 34.96 37.13
C GLY A 119 18.57 34.06 36.16
N SER A 120 17.88 33.71 35.05
CA SER A 120 18.37 33.23 33.73
C SER A 120 19.00 31.82 33.72
N SER A 121 18.62 30.90 32.84
CA SER A 121 18.62 31.03 31.38
C SER A 121 17.50 30.25 30.68
N LYS A 122 17.44 30.43 29.36
CA LYS A 122 16.47 29.90 28.40
C LYS A 122 16.57 28.39 28.16
N ASP A 123 17.36 27.68 28.95
CA ASP A 123 17.85 26.32 28.65
C ASP A 123 17.01 25.19 29.27
N GLU A 124 16.24 25.45 30.35
CA GLU A 124 15.49 24.39 31.05
C GLU A 124 14.24 23.90 30.29
N ALA A 125 13.63 24.73 29.46
CA ALA A 125 12.48 24.33 28.64
C ALA A 125 12.89 23.58 27.36
N ASP A 126 14.12 23.83 26.88
CA ASP A 126 14.71 23.10 25.77
C ASP A 126 15.18 21.71 26.22
N ASP A 127 15.60 21.54 27.48
CA ASP A 127 16.00 20.26 28.06
C ASP A 127 14.83 19.29 28.29
N GLU A 128 13.64 19.77 28.70
CA GLU A 128 12.46 18.90 28.91
C GLU A 128 11.85 18.43 27.57
N PHE A 129 11.89 19.28 26.53
CA PHE A 129 11.52 18.92 25.17
C PHE A 129 12.59 18.04 24.49
N ALA A 130 13.87 18.27 24.78
CA ALA A 130 14.97 17.39 24.37
C ALA A 130 14.93 16.04 25.10
N LEU A 131 14.44 15.96 26.34
CA LEU A 131 14.20 14.71 27.05
C LEU A 131 12.99 13.96 26.47
N TYR A 132 11.92 14.67 26.10
CA TYR A 132 10.77 14.07 25.43
C TYR A 132 11.14 13.58 24.02
N LEU A 133 11.93 14.34 23.28
CA LEU A 133 12.49 13.92 21.99
C LEU A 133 13.52 12.81 22.14
N ASN A 134 14.37 12.81 23.18
CA ASN A 134 15.27 11.69 23.47
C ASN A 134 14.49 10.42 23.85
N ASN A 135 13.41 10.52 24.63
CA ASN A 135 12.55 9.38 24.92
C ASN A 135 11.78 8.88 23.69
N LEU A 136 11.61 9.73 22.66
CA LEU A 136 11.05 9.34 21.35
C LEU A 136 12.12 8.90 20.33
N LEU A 137 13.40 9.21 20.58
CA LEU A 137 14.56 8.97 19.68
C LEU A 137 15.54 7.91 20.22
N LEU A 138 15.35 7.40 21.44
CA LEU A 138 16.22 6.41 22.09
C LEU A 138 15.69 4.96 22.01
N GLU A 139 15.14 4.59 20.86
CA GLU A 139 15.15 3.19 20.41
C GLU A 139 15.87 3.15 19.06
N GLU A 140 17.20 2.97 19.09
CA GLU A 140 17.96 2.51 17.93
C GLU A 140 17.46 1.10 17.53
N VAL A 141 16.30 1.05 16.87
CA VAL A 141 16.17 0.19 15.70
C VAL A 141 17.15 0.78 14.71
N THR A 142 18.28 0.12 14.50
CA THR A 142 19.34 0.53 13.59
C THR A 142 18.78 0.61 12.17
N LEU A 143 18.16 1.75 11.84
CA LEU A 143 17.70 2.12 10.51
C LEU A 143 18.94 2.50 9.69
N ASN A 144 19.76 1.50 9.36
CA ASN A 144 20.84 1.66 8.40
C ASN A 144 20.26 1.73 6.99
N SER A 145 19.80 2.94 6.67
CA SER A 145 19.90 3.62 5.38
C SER A 145 18.84 4.72 5.39
N ALA A 146 19.23 5.93 5.02
CA ALA A 146 18.39 7.14 4.94
C ALA A 146 17.17 7.02 3.99
N LYS A 147 16.79 5.80 3.56
CA LYS A 147 15.63 5.44 2.73
C LYS A 147 14.42 4.95 3.55
N ARG A 148 14.61 4.54 4.81
CA ARG A 148 13.54 3.92 5.63
C ARG A 148 12.83 4.87 6.61
N VAL A 149 13.34 6.08 6.82
CA VAL A 149 12.71 7.11 7.69
C VAL A 149 11.36 7.58 7.11
N THR A 150 11.19 7.52 5.79
CA THR A 150 9.93 7.84 5.09
C THR A 150 8.76 6.89 5.42
N SER A 151 9.07 5.68 5.89
CA SER A 151 8.07 4.62 6.09
C SER A 151 7.31 4.74 7.41
N VAL A 152 7.99 5.27 8.44
CA VAL A 152 7.39 5.53 9.76
C VAL A 152 6.36 6.67 9.66
N PHE A 153 6.60 7.65 8.78
CA PHE A 153 5.65 8.72 8.51
C PHE A 153 4.37 8.25 7.82
N ALA A 154 4.41 7.17 7.02
CA ALA A 154 3.24 6.73 6.25
C ALA A 154 2.15 6.03 7.11
N ILE A 155 2.54 5.40 8.23
CA ILE A 155 1.59 4.69 9.11
C ILE A 155 0.73 5.67 9.93
N ILE A 156 1.24 6.88 10.19
CA ILE A 156 0.56 7.92 10.98
C ILE A 156 -0.64 8.56 10.24
N PHE A 157 -0.75 8.42 8.91
CA PHE A 157 -1.70 9.22 8.12
C PHE A 157 -2.86 8.44 7.45
N SER A 158 -3.25 7.27 7.96
CA SER A 158 -4.37 6.51 7.37
C SER A 158 -5.78 6.84 7.91
N SER A 159 -5.94 7.85 8.77
CA SER A 159 -7.28 8.30 9.19
C SER A 159 -7.49 9.81 9.03
N ALA A 160 -8.48 10.18 8.23
CA ALA A 160 -8.91 11.55 7.99
C ALA A 160 -9.32 12.33 9.26
N TYR A 161 -9.46 11.64 10.40
CA TYR A 161 -9.83 12.22 11.68
C TYR A 161 -8.67 12.92 12.40
N LEU A 162 -7.41 12.52 12.17
CA LEU A 162 -6.25 13.14 12.83
C LEU A 162 -5.72 14.38 12.10
N LEU A 163 -5.99 14.53 10.80
CA LEU A 163 -5.58 15.71 10.04
C LEU A 163 -6.27 16.99 10.58
N ASN A 164 -7.56 16.90 10.92
CA ASN A 164 -8.30 18.00 11.52
C ASN A 164 -7.87 18.31 12.95
N PHE A 165 -7.43 17.30 13.71
CA PHE A 165 -6.88 17.48 15.07
C PHE A 165 -5.51 18.18 15.04
N TYR A 166 -4.66 17.82 14.06
CA TYR A 166 -3.37 18.44 13.82
C TYR A 166 -3.51 19.92 13.39
N PHE A 167 -4.47 20.24 12.52
CA PHE A 167 -4.76 21.62 12.12
C PHE A 167 -5.34 22.50 13.25
N ALA A 168 -6.06 21.90 14.21
CA ALA A 168 -6.74 22.64 15.28
C ALA A 168 -5.86 22.98 16.48
N ILE A 169 -4.88 22.12 16.83
CA ILE A 169 -4.11 22.27 18.08
C ILE A 169 -2.61 22.53 17.83
N ALA A 170 -1.99 21.95 16.80
CA ALA A 170 -0.55 22.05 16.59
C ALA A 170 -0.12 23.32 15.82
N ARG A 171 -1.01 23.90 15.02
CA ARG A 171 -0.73 25.08 14.17
C ARG A 171 -0.30 26.33 14.96
N PRO A 172 -0.95 26.70 16.08
CA PRO A 172 -0.54 27.90 16.84
C PRO A 172 0.78 27.71 17.61
N LEU A 173 1.13 26.46 17.97
CA LEU A 173 2.34 26.14 18.72
C LEU A 173 3.59 26.15 17.82
N ILE A 174 3.47 25.60 16.61
CA ILE A 174 4.55 25.55 15.61
C ILE A 174 4.84 26.95 15.04
N ASP A 175 3.81 27.79 14.86
CA ASP A 175 3.95 29.17 14.37
C ASP A 175 4.76 30.06 15.35
N SER A 176 4.85 29.70 16.64
CA SER A 176 5.61 30.45 17.64
C SER A 176 7.08 30.05 17.76
N ALA A 177 7.45 28.84 17.32
CA ALA A 177 8.75 28.24 17.61
C ALA A 177 9.73 28.23 16.42
N ILE A 178 9.26 28.43 15.18
CA ILE A 178 10.13 28.24 14.01
C ILE A 178 10.12 29.46 13.09
N GLY A 179 11.10 30.34 13.32
CA GLY A 179 11.36 31.52 12.49
C GLY A 179 11.61 31.16 11.02
N SER A 180 11.00 31.98 10.13
CA SER A 180 11.18 32.27 8.69
C SER A 180 11.74 31.26 7.67
N GLY A 181 12.45 30.18 8.06
CA GLY A 181 13.09 29.23 7.14
C GLY A 181 12.16 28.16 6.57
N ILE A 182 11.22 27.64 7.38
CA ILE A 182 10.34 26.53 6.95
C ILE A 182 9.17 27.00 6.07
N ARG A 183 8.83 28.30 6.11
CA ARG A 183 7.79 28.89 5.24
C ARG A 183 8.06 28.65 3.75
N ARG A 184 9.32 28.43 3.38
CA ARG A 184 9.74 28.14 2.00
C ARG A 184 9.80 26.66 1.66
N PHE A 185 9.87 25.76 2.65
CA PHE A 185 10.02 24.32 2.45
C PHE A 185 8.69 23.55 2.51
N LEU A 186 7.73 23.99 3.35
CA LEU A 186 6.41 23.36 3.44
C LEU A 186 5.44 23.75 2.31
N GLN A 187 5.78 24.73 1.47
CA GLN A 187 5.02 25.07 0.25
C GLN A 187 5.49 24.29 -1.00
N MET A 188 6.42 23.34 -0.86
CA MET A 188 7.05 22.64 -1.99
C MET A 188 6.92 21.11 -1.96
N ALA A 189 5.94 20.54 -1.25
CA ALA A 189 5.53 19.17 -1.56
C ALA A 189 4.69 19.22 -2.85
N PRO A 190 5.18 18.72 -4.00
CA PRO A 190 4.36 18.69 -5.19
C PRO A 190 3.18 17.76 -4.90
N THR A 191 1.96 18.29 -4.95
CA THR A 191 0.78 17.44 -5.13
C THR A 191 0.98 16.75 -6.48
N ARG A 192 1.45 15.50 -6.47
CA ARG A 192 1.58 14.71 -7.68
C ARG A 192 0.21 14.71 -8.36
N SER A 193 0.12 15.25 -9.56
CA SER A 193 -1.16 15.29 -10.28
C SER A 193 -1.66 13.87 -10.46
N LYS A 194 -2.93 13.62 -10.09
CA LYS A 194 -3.55 12.31 -10.26
C LYS A 194 -3.44 11.84 -11.71
N HIS A 195 -3.14 10.56 -11.91
CA HIS A 195 -3.14 9.97 -13.24
C HIS A 195 -4.58 9.79 -13.73
N ASN A 196 -4.89 10.26 -14.95
CA ASN A 196 -6.18 9.98 -15.58
C ASN A 196 -6.27 8.49 -15.91
N VAL A 197 -7.32 7.82 -15.47
CA VAL A 197 -7.54 6.38 -15.71
C VAL A 197 -8.86 6.15 -16.42
N VAL A 198 -8.82 5.32 -17.46
CA VAL A 198 -10.02 4.76 -18.11
C VAL A 198 -9.94 3.24 -17.99
N PHE A 199 -10.95 2.62 -17.39
CA PHE A 199 -11.06 1.16 -17.36
C PHE A 199 -11.61 0.65 -18.67
N ILE A 200 -11.00 -0.40 -19.22
CA ILE A 200 -11.45 -1.03 -20.46
C ILE A 200 -12.00 -2.41 -20.10
N LEU A 201 -13.33 -2.53 -20.09
CA LEU A 201 -14.04 -3.75 -19.70
C LEU A 201 -14.88 -4.31 -20.85
N GLY A 202 -15.22 -5.59 -20.74
CA GLY A 202 -15.98 -6.32 -21.74
C GLY A 202 -15.61 -7.80 -21.77
N PRO A 203 -16.41 -8.64 -22.43
CA PRO A 203 -16.19 -10.08 -22.44
C PRO A 203 -14.84 -10.46 -23.07
N PRO A 204 -14.30 -11.65 -22.75
CA PRO A 204 -13.19 -12.24 -23.50
C PRO A 204 -13.49 -12.21 -25.01
N GLY A 205 -12.59 -11.70 -25.85
CA GLY A 205 -12.84 -11.63 -27.31
C GLY A 205 -13.58 -10.37 -27.81
N ALA A 206 -13.96 -9.44 -26.93
CA ALA A 206 -14.60 -8.18 -27.33
C ALA A 206 -13.70 -7.20 -28.12
N GLY A 207 -12.38 -7.44 -28.17
CA GLY A 207 -11.45 -6.56 -28.90
C GLY A 207 -10.83 -5.42 -28.08
N LYS A 208 -10.86 -5.51 -26.74
CA LYS A 208 -10.27 -4.53 -25.81
C LYS A 208 -8.86 -4.08 -26.20
N GLY A 209 -7.90 -5.01 -26.25
CA GLY A 209 -6.52 -4.69 -26.62
C GLY A 209 -6.38 -4.06 -28.02
N THR A 210 -7.21 -4.48 -28.98
CA THR A 210 -7.23 -3.87 -30.33
C THR A 210 -7.64 -2.41 -30.28
N GLN A 211 -8.67 -2.07 -29.49
CA GLN A 211 -9.11 -0.68 -29.32
C GLN A 211 -8.11 0.12 -28.47
N CYS A 212 -7.51 -0.48 -27.44
CA CYS A 212 -6.48 0.18 -26.62
C CYS A 212 -5.28 0.66 -27.44
N MET A 213 -4.78 -0.16 -28.37
CA MET A 213 -3.66 0.24 -29.24
C MET A 213 -4.01 1.48 -30.07
N LYS A 214 -5.22 1.53 -30.63
CA LYS A 214 -5.69 2.70 -31.41
C LYS A 214 -5.85 3.95 -30.55
N ILE A 215 -6.42 3.80 -29.35
CA ILE A 215 -6.55 4.92 -28.40
C ILE A 215 -5.16 5.46 -28.02
N GLN A 216 -4.19 4.58 -27.76
CA GLN A 216 -2.82 4.96 -27.45
C GLN A 216 -2.19 5.77 -28.57
N GLU A 217 -2.33 5.32 -29.83
CA GLU A 217 -1.80 6.04 -31.00
C GLU A 217 -2.43 7.42 -31.20
N HIS A 218 -3.75 7.56 -31.02
CA HIS A 218 -4.45 8.81 -31.34
C HIS A 218 -4.54 9.80 -30.17
N PHE A 219 -4.72 9.33 -28.94
CA PHE A 219 -4.96 10.18 -27.77
C PHE A 219 -3.73 10.31 -26.86
N GLY A 220 -2.66 9.54 -27.08
CA GLY A 220 -1.45 9.58 -26.24
C GLY A 220 -1.65 8.98 -24.85
N PHE A 221 -2.61 8.07 -24.71
CA PHE A 221 -2.78 7.24 -23.51
C PHE A 221 -1.80 6.06 -23.55
N VAL A 222 -1.47 5.50 -22.38
CA VAL A 222 -0.68 4.27 -22.28
C VAL A 222 -1.57 3.08 -21.94
N HIS A 223 -1.47 2.01 -22.73
CA HIS A 223 -2.20 0.77 -22.50
C HIS A 223 -1.50 -0.11 -21.46
N LEU A 224 -2.19 -0.39 -20.36
CA LEU A 224 -1.74 -1.28 -19.29
C LEU A 224 -2.72 -2.45 -19.15
N SER A 225 -2.31 -3.63 -19.61
CA SER A 225 -3.06 -4.87 -19.42
C SER A 225 -2.63 -5.56 -18.15
N ALA A 226 -3.53 -5.67 -17.16
CA ALA A 226 -3.23 -6.31 -15.88
C ALA A 226 -2.75 -7.77 -16.06
N GLY A 227 -3.35 -8.49 -17.01
CA GLY A 227 -2.93 -9.86 -17.31
C GLY A 227 -1.55 -9.95 -17.96
N ASP A 228 -1.17 -8.98 -18.79
CA ASP A 228 0.18 -8.95 -19.39
C ASP A 228 1.23 -8.55 -18.35
N LEU A 229 0.93 -7.59 -17.47
CA LEU A 229 1.82 -7.22 -16.36
C LEU A 229 2.09 -8.40 -15.43
N LEU A 230 1.06 -9.16 -15.04
CA LEU A 230 1.24 -10.37 -14.22
C LEU A 230 2.09 -11.44 -14.91
N ARG A 231 1.92 -11.65 -16.22
CA ARG A 231 2.74 -12.60 -16.99
C ARG A 231 4.18 -12.14 -17.11
N ALA A 232 4.40 -10.85 -17.39
CA ALA A 232 5.73 -10.27 -17.49
C ALA A 232 6.46 -10.34 -16.15
N GLU A 233 5.79 -9.99 -15.06
CA GLU A 233 6.38 -10.03 -13.71
C GLU A 233 6.76 -11.46 -13.30
N ARG A 234 5.94 -12.45 -13.64
CA ARG A 234 6.26 -13.87 -13.44
C ARG A 234 7.54 -14.28 -14.16
N GLN A 235 7.78 -13.77 -15.37
CA GLN A 235 8.93 -14.14 -16.20
C GLN A 235 10.18 -13.29 -15.88
N ARG A 236 10.05 -12.26 -15.05
CA ARG A 236 11.13 -11.31 -14.76
C ARG A 236 12.19 -11.95 -13.85
N THR A 237 13.40 -12.14 -14.39
CA THR A 237 14.55 -12.65 -13.64
C THR A 237 14.85 -11.73 -12.45
N GLY A 238 14.99 -12.31 -11.26
CA GLY A 238 15.26 -11.57 -10.02
C GLY A 238 14.04 -10.88 -9.40
N SER A 239 12.83 -11.07 -9.93
CA SER A 239 11.62 -10.57 -9.27
C SER A 239 11.33 -11.34 -7.97
N GLN A 240 11.16 -10.63 -6.87
CA GLN A 240 10.71 -11.18 -5.59
C GLN A 240 9.25 -11.68 -5.64
N LEU A 241 8.45 -11.16 -6.59
CA LEU A 241 7.05 -11.53 -6.80
C LEU A 241 6.87 -12.74 -7.71
N SER A 242 7.91 -13.12 -8.47
CA SER A 242 7.83 -14.22 -9.45
C SER A 242 7.37 -15.55 -8.84
N GLY A 243 7.97 -15.94 -7.71
CA GLY A 243 7.62 -17.16 -6.97
C GLY A 243 6.20 -17.14 -6.39
N LEU A 244 5.77 -15.99 -5.85
CA LEU A 244 4.42 -15.81 -5.31
C LEU A 244 3.36 -15.88 -6.40
N ILE A 245 3.57 -15.20 -7.54
CA ILE A 245 2.67 -15.25 -8.70
C ILE A 245 2.62 -16.67 -9.27
N GLU A 246 3.75 -17.35 -9.38
CA GLU A 246 3.81 -18.74 -9.85
C GLU A 246 3.08 -19.71 -8.92
N GLN A 247 3.25 -19.57 -7.60
CA GLN A 247 2.54 -20.37 -6.61
C GLN A 247 1.03 -20.17 -6.72
N HIS A 248 0.56 -18.92 -6.83
CA HIS A 248 -0.88 -18.65 -6.96
C HIS A 248 -1.47 -19.26 -8.23
N ILE A 249 -0.79 -19.11 -9.37
CA ILE A 249 -1.19 -19.69 -10.65
C ILE A 249 -1.20 -21.22 -10.60
N LYS A 250 -0.14 -21.85 -10.07
CA LYS A 250 -0.02 -23.31 -9.97
C LYS A 250 -1.10 -23.91 -9.06
N ASN A 251 -1.42 -23.21 -7.97
CA ASN A 251 -2.44 -23.64 -7.01
C ASN A 251 -3.87 -23.27 -7.44
N GLY A 252 -4.04 -22.61 -8.60
CA GLY A 252 -5.35 -22.15 -9.08
C GLY A 252 -6.00 -21.10 -8.17
N THR A 253 -5.20 -20.41 -7.36
CA THR A 253 -5.64 -19.35 -6.45
C THR A 253 -5.48 -17.97 -7.08
N ILE A 254 -6.30 -17.01 -6.65
CA ILE A 254 -6.30 -15.66 -7.20
C ILE A 254 -5.07 -14.92 -6.67
N VAL A 255 -4.29 -14.31 -7.58
CA VAL A 255 -3.21 -13.40 -7.20
C VAL A 255 -3.81 -12.22 -6.42
N PRO A 256 -3.29 -11.89 -5.22
CA PRO A 256 -3.76 -10.76 -4.43
C PRO A 256 -3.88 -9.47 -5.26
N VAL A 257 -4.99 -8.73 -5.06
CA VAL A 257 -5.29 -7.50 -5.81
C VAL A 257 -4.19 -6.46 -5.65
N GLU A 258 -3.58 -6.43 -4.47
CA GLU A 258 -2.46 -5.57 -4.09
C GLU A 258 -1.29 -5.67 -5.06
N ILE A 259 -0.92 -6.89 -5.44
CA ILE A 259 0.18 -7.13 -6.39
C ILE A 259 -0.18 -6.54 -7.75
N THR A 260 -1.42 -6.73 -8.19
CA THR A 260 -1.88 -6.20 -9.48
C THR A 260 -1.91 -4.67 -9.45
N CYS A 261 -2.39 -4.05 -8.37
CA CYS A 261 -2.41 -2.60 -8.21
C CYS A 261 -0.99 -2.02 -8.20
N GLN A 262 -0.05 -2.67 -7.51
CA GLN A 262 1.34 -2.24 -7.47
C GLN A 262 2.01 -2.31 -8.85
N LEU A 263 1.78 -3.39 -9.61
CA LEU A 263 2.31 -3.51 -10.97
C LEU A 263 1.73 -2.42 -11.89
N LEU A 264 0.46 -2.09 -11.73
CA LEU A 264 -0.18 -0.99 -12.47
C LEU A 264 0.41 0.36 -12.07
N GLU A 265 0.56 0.64 -10.77
CA GLU A 265 1.16 1.88 -10.27
C GLU A 265 2.59 2.07 -10.76
N ASN A 266 3.44 1.04 -10.65
CA ASN A 266 4.82 1.09 -11.13
C ASN A 266 4.88 1.37 -12.64
N ALA A 267 3.98 0.76 -13.41
CA ALA A 267 3.91 0.99 -14.86
C ALA A 267 3.42 2.40 -15.20
N MET A 268 2.49 2.97 -14.41
CA MET A 268 2.07 4.37 -14.56
C MET A 268 3.21 5.33 -14.27
N ASP A 269 3.94 5.08 -13.18
CA ASP A 269 5.05 5.92 -12.74
C ASP A 269 6.20 5.93 -13.74
N ALA A 270 6.43 4.81 -14.44
CA ALA A 270 7.46 4.69 -15.46
C ALA A 270 7.06 5.31 -16.82
N ALA A 271 5.78 5.65 -17.03
CA ALA A 271 5.26 6.00 -18.35
C ALA A 271 5.45 7.48 -18.77
N GLY A 272 6.09 8.30 -17.93
CA GLY A 272 6.46 9.68 -18.28
C GLY A 272 5.26 10.56 -18.64
N ASP A 273 5.30 11.21 -19.82
CA ASP A 273 4.34 12.22 -20.27
C ASP A 273 2.99 11.66 -20.79
N ALA A 274 2.57 10.50 -20.28
CA ALA A 274 1.29 9.89 -20.67
C ALA A 274 0.11 10.81 -20.33
N LYS A 275 -0.82 11.01 -21.28
CA LYS A 275 -2.05 11.81 -21.02
C LYS A 275 -3.03 11.11 -20.07
N GLY A 276 -2.90 9.80 -19.95
CA GLY A 276 -3.70 8.92 -19.11
C GLY A 276 -3.40 7.45 -19.38
N PHE A 277 -4.10 6.58 -18.66
CA PHE A 277 -3.86 5.14 -18.69
C PHE A 277 -5.13 4.36 -19.01
N LEU A 278 -5.01 3.40 -19.91
CA LEU A 278 -6.06 2.44 -20.26
C LEU A 278 -5.80 1.16 -19.49
N ILE A 279 -6.62 0.91 -18.46
CA ILE A 279 -6.48 -0.26 -17.62
C ILE A 279 -7.35 -1.38 -18.19
N ASP A 280 -6.72 -2.28 -18.95
CA ASP A 280 -7.39 -3.36 -19.68
C ASP A 280 -7.55 -4.61 -18.81
N GLY A 281 -8.80 -5.02 -18.65
CA GLY A 281 -9.14 -6.26 -17.99
C GLY A 281 -8.88 -6.24 -16.48
N PHE A 282 -9.06 -5.08 -15.84
CA PHE A 282 -9.10 -4.90 -14.40
C PHE A 282 -9.95 -3.66 -14.09
N PRO A 283 -10.72 -3.60 -12.98
CA PRO A 283 -11.03 -4.69 -12.05
C PRO A 283 -11.96 -5.75 -12.67
N ARG A 284 -11.79 -7.03 -12.29
CA ARG A 284 -12.62 -8.15 -12.82
C ARG A 284 -13.66 -8.70 -11.85
N ASN A 285 -13.55 -8.36 -10.58
CA ASN A 285 -14.44 -8.81 -9.52
C ASN A 285 -14.46 -7.79 -8.37
N GLN A 286 -15.30 -8.05 -7.36
CA GLN A 286 -15.51 -7.13 -6.25
C GLN A 286 -14.25 -6.89 -5.42
N ASN A 287 -13.46 -7.94 -5.15
CA ASN A 287 -12.19 -7.81 -4.44
C ASN A 287 -11.19 -6.92 -5.21
N ASN A 288 -11.14 -7.04 -6.54
CA ASN A 288 -10.32 -6.16 -7.38
C ASN A 288 -10.75 -4.70 -7.29
N LEU A 289 -12.06 -4.44 -7.31
CA LEU A 289 -12.61 -3.09 -7.22
C LEU A 289 -12.28 -2.45 -5.85
N GLU A 290 -12.53 -3.16 -4.76
CA GLU A 290 -12.25 -2.68 -3.40
C GLU A 290 -10.76 -2.47 -3.17
N GLY A 291 -9.92 -3.41 -3.63
CA GLY A 291 -8.48 -3.28 -3.57
C GLY A 291 -7.97 -2.09 -4.38
N TRP A 292 -8.51 -1.86 -5.59
CA TRP A 292 -8.18 -0.68 -6.39
C TRP A 292 -8.55 0.62 -5.65
N GLN A 293 -9.78 0.70 -5.14
CA GLN A 293 -10.25 1.89 -4.42
C GLN A 293 -9.35 2.22 -3.24
N ARG A 294 -8.87 1.19 -2.53
CA ARG A 294 -7.95 1.33 -1.39
C ARG A 294 -6.53 1.71 -1.81
N GLN A 295 -5.95 1.00 -2.77
CA GLN A 295 -4.53 1.14 -3.13
C GLN A 295 -4.23 2.34 -4.01
N MET A 296 -5.22 2.78 -4.81
CA MET A 296 -5.08 3.87 -5.77
C MET A 296 -5.76 5.17 -5.30
N GLU A 297 -6.27 5.19 -4.06
CA GLU A 297 -6.85 6.38 -3.46
C GLU A 297 -5.86 7.55 -3.49
N GLY A 298 -6.32 8.72 -3.93
CA GLY A 298 -5.48 9.91 -4.03
C GLY A 298 -4.44 9.90 -5.18
N LYS A 299 -4.19 8.76 -5.83
CA LYS A 299 -3.18 8.60 -6.90
C LYS A 299 -3.76 8.70 -8.32
N VAL A 300 -5.01 8.30 -8.48
CA VAL A 300 -5.68 8.26 -9.80
C VAL A 300 -6.98 9.04 -9.80
N ASP A 301 -7.37 9.47 -10.99
CA ASP A 301 -8.68 10.02 -11.31
C ASP A 301 -9.34 9.13 -12.37
N VAL A 302 -10.28 8.29 -11.93
CA VAL A 302 -11.01 7.37 -12.81
C VAL A 302 -12.07 8.16 -13.57
N LYS A 303 -11.87 8.32 -14.88
CA LYS A 303 -12.71 9.17 -15.74
C LYS A 303 -13.99 8.49 -16.17
N PHE A 304 -13.87 7.25 -16.66
CA PHE A 304 -15.00 6.42 -17.06
C PHE A 304 -14.55 4.97 -17.26
N VAL A 305 -15.54 4.08 -17.41
CA VAL A 305 -15.37 2.72 -17.90
C VAL A 305 -15.79 2.67 -19.36
N LEU A 306 -14.86 2.41 -20.27
CA LEU A 306 -15.21 2.02 -21.63
C LEU A 306 -15.63 0.55 -21.62
N PHE A 307 -16.91 0.30 -21.83
CA PHE A 307 -17.46 -1.04 -21.91
C PHE A 307 -17.65 -1.44 -23.38
N LEU A 308 -16.83 -2.37 -23.86
CA LEU A 308 -17.02 -2.97 -25.18
C LEU A 308 -18.02 -4.12 -25.07
N SER A 309 -19.28 -3.86 -25.39
CA SER A 309 -20.30 -4.90 -25.40
C SER A 309 -20.18 -5.74 -26.67
N CYS A 310 -20.36 -7.05 -26.53
CA CYS A 310 -20.26 -7.99 -27.63
C CYS A 310 -21.02 -9.26 -27.28
N ARG A 311 -21.76 -9.80 -28.24
CA ARG A 311 -22.40 -11.11 -28.06
C ARG A 311 -21.35 -12.21 -27.82
N VAL A 312 -21.71 -13.15 -26.93
CA VAL A 312 -20.83 -14.24 -26.48
C VAL A 312 -20.43 -15.17 -27.62
N ASP A 313 -21.34 -15.47 -28.56
CA ASP A 313 -21.08 -16.30 -29.73
C ASP A 313 -19.99 -15.69 -30.64
N VAL A 314 -20.07 -14.38 -30.87
CA VAL A 314 -19.05 -13.62 -31.63
C VAL A 314 -17.71 -13.63 -30.91
N CYS A 315 -17.73 -13.42 -29.59
CA CYS A 315 -16.54 -13.49 -28.74
C CYS A 315 -15.83 -14.86 -28.82
N ILE A 316 -16.61 -15.95 -28.78
CA ILE A 316 -16.10 -17.31 -28.91
C ILE A 316 -15.43 -17.51 -30.26
N GLN A 317 -16.12 -17.14 -31.34
CA GLN A 317 -15.56 -17.23 -32.69
C GLN A 317 -14.26 -16.44 -32.83
N ARG A 318 -14.20 -15.21 -32.28
CA ARG A 318 -12.98 -14.38 -32.34
C ARG A 318 -11.81 -15.02 -31.60
N CYS A 319 -12.04 -15.57 -30.42
CA CYS A 319 -11.00 -16.24 -29.64
C CYS A 319 -10.48 -17.50 -30.32
N LEU A 320 -11.36 -18.34 -30.87
CA LEU A 320 -10.97 -19.58 -31.56
C LEU A 320 -10.19 -19.31 -32.86
N HIS A 321 -10.50 -18.21 -33.57
CA HIS A 321 -9.77 -17.83 -34.79
C HIS A 321 -8.46 -17.05 -34.51
N ARG A 322 -8.13 -16.75 -33.25
CA ARG A 322 -7.00 -15.88 -32.90
C ARG A 322 -5.62 -16.52 -33.07
N GLY A 323 -5.54 -17.81 -33.44
CA GLY A 323 -4.27 -18.52 -33.61
C GLY A 323 -3.50 -18.76 -32.29
N GLU A 324 -2.28 -19.31 -32.38
CA GLU A 324 -1.41 -19.79 -31.27
C GLU A 324 -0.86 -18.66 -30.35
N GLY A 325 -1.70 -17.74 -29.88
CA GLY A 325 -1.28 -16.61 -29.06
C GLY A 325 -1.33 -16.86 -27.55
N ARG A 326 -2.19 -17.77 -27.07
CA ARG A 326 -2.35 -18.06 -25.64
C ARG A 326 -2.70 -19.52 -25.38
N THR A 327 -2.08 -20.11 -24.36
CA THR A 327 -2.31 -21.49 -23.93
C THR A 327 -3.72 -21.73 -23.37
N ASP A 328 -4.47 -20.67 -23.06
CA ASP A 328 -5.84 -20.71 -22.52
C ASP A 328 -6.94 -20.39 -23.56
N ASP A 329 -6.61 -20.22 -24.84
CA ASP A 329 -7.60 -19.97 -25.91
C ASP A 329 -8.15 -21.31 -26.50
N ASN A 330 -8.64 -22.20 -25.63
CA ASN A 330 -9.43 -23.39 -26.01
C ASN A 330 -10.90 -23.23 -25.57
N GLU A 331 -11.82 -24.01 -26.15
CA GLU A 331 -13.26 -23.85 -25.90
C GLU A 331 -13.64 -23.98 -24.41
N GLU A 332 -13.05 -24.92 -23.69
CA GLU A 332 -13.33 -25.16 -22.27
C GLU A 332 -12.88 -23.98 -21.40
N SER A 333 -11.64 -23.52 -21.58
CA SER A 333 -11.08 -22.36 -20.90
C SER A 333 -11.88 -21.09 -21.21
N LEU A 334 -12.35 -20.93 -22.46
CA LEU A 334 -13.12 -19.78 -22.87
C LEU A 334 -14.50 -19.75 -22.23
N ARG A 335 -15.19 -20.89 -22.14
CA ARG A 335 -16.47 -21.01 -21.42
C ARG A 335 -16.32 -20.61 -19.95
N LYS A 336 -15.28 -21.09 -19.27
CA LYS A 336 -14.98 -20.68 -17.87
C LYS A 336 -14.72 -19.18 -17.74
N ARG A 337 -14.02 -18.58 -18.70
CA ARG A 337 -13.77 -17.13 -18.73
C ARG A 337 -15.03 -16.31 -18.95
N ILE A 338 -15.96 -16.79 -19.80
CA ILE A 338 -17.27 -16.16 -20.02
C ILE A 338 -18.14 -16.27 -18.77
N GLU A 339 -18.17 -17.43 -18.13
CA GLU A 339 -18.90 -17.63 -16.87
C GLU A 339 -18.36 -16.71 -15.77
N THR A 340 -17.04 -16.64 -15.62
CA THR A 340 -16.39 -15.72 -14.67
C THR A 340 -16.74 -14.27 -14.99
N TYR A 341 -16.71 -13.88 -16.26
CA TYR A 341 -17.10 -12.54 -16.69
C TYR A 341 -18.56 -12.24 -16.28
N ASN A 342 -19.50 -13.14 -16.56
CA ASN A 342 -20.91 -12.95 -16.22
C ASN A 342 -21.14 -12.85 -14.71
N ASN A 343 -20.48 -13.71 -13.94
CA ASN A 343 -20.73 -13.81 -12.49
C ASN A 343 -19.96 -12.78 -11.67
N GLN A 344 -18.82 -12.30 -12.16
CA GLN A 344 -17.91 -11.46 -11.38
C GLN A 344 -17.60 -10.11 -12.00
N THR A 345 -17.49 -10.01 -13.34
CA THR A 345 -17.12 -8.76 -14.01
C THR A 345 -18.33 -7.91 -14.37
N LEU A 346 -19.45 -8.49 -14.80
CA LEU A 346 -20.69 -7.75 -15.06
C LEU A 346 -21.16 -6.93 -13.85
N PRO A 347 -21.17 -7.47 -12.60
CA PRO A 347 -21.53 -6.67 -11.42
C PRO A 347 -20.66 -5.42 -11.22
N ILE A 348 -19.42 -5.44 -11.69
CA ILE A 348 -18.51 -4.27 -11.63
C ILE A 348 -18.91 -3.23 -12.68
N ILE A 349 -19.30 -3.67 -13.88
CA ILE A 349 -19.85 -2.76 -14.90
C ILE A 349 -21.14 -2.13 -14.38
N GLU A 350 -22.06 -2.91 -13.81
CA GLU A 350 -23.30 -2.42 -13.19
C GLU A 350 -23.03 -1.44 -12.04
N HIS A 351 -21.99 -1.68 -11.24
CA HIS A 351 -21.55 -0.74 -10.20
C HIS A 351 -21.19 0.62 -10.81
N TYR A 352 -20.34 0.65 -11.84
CA TYR A 352 -19.97 1.91 -12.50
C TYR A 352 -21.11 2.54 -13.31
N GLU A 353 -22.06 1.73 -13.81
CA GLU A 353 -23.25 2.21 -14.49
C GLU A 353 -24.15 3.00 -13.55
N LYS A 354 -24.35 2.51 -12.32
CA LYS A 354 -25.06 3.23 -11.24
C LYS A 354 -24.38 4.55 -10.87
N LEU A 355 -23.08 4.67 -11.09
CA LEU A 355 -22.31 5.92 -10.89
C LEU A 355 -22.34 6.85 -12.12
N GLY A 356 -22.97 6.45 -13.23
CA GLY A 356 -22.98 7.23 -14.48
C GLY A 356 -21.63 7.25 -15.22
N LEU A 357 -20.71 6.35 -14.86
CA LEU A 357 -19.34 6.32 -15.38
C LEU A 357 -19.14 5.33 -16.53
N VAL A 358 -20.15 4.55 -16.93
CA VAL A 358 -20.03 3.63 -18.06
C VAL A 358 -20.26 4.37 -19.39
N ARG A 359 -19.42 4.06 -20.37
CA ARG A 359 -19.55 4.43 -21.78
C ARG A 359 -19.53 3.16 -22.61
N GLU A 360 -20.71 2.70 -23.01
CA GLU A 360 -20.86 1.46 -23.77
C GLU A 360 -20.67 1.68 -25.26
N VAL A 361 -19.89 0.81 -25.91
CA VAL A 361 -19.72 0.76 -27.36
C VAL A 361 -19.91 -0.68 -27.85
N PRO A 362 -20.93 -0.95 -28.69
CA PRO A 362 -21.09 -2.24 -29.35
C PRO A 362 -19.88 -2.57 -30.23
N SER A 363 -19.36 -3.78 -30.11
CA SER A 363 -18.08 -4.17 -30.70
C SER A 363 -18.16 -5.33 -31.69
N GLU A 364 -19.36 -5.70 -32.19
CA GLU A 364 -19.51 -6.79 -33.18
C GLU A 364 -18.94 -6.44 -34.56
N LYS A 365 -18.89 -5.16 -34.91
CA LYS A 365 -18.40 -4.65 -36.20
C LYS A 365 -16.89 -4.83 -36.36
N ASN A 366 -16.37 -4.50 -37.55
CA ASN A 366 -14.93 -4.52 -37.79
C ASN A 366 -14.20 -3.48 -36.89
N PRO A 367 -12.90 -3.68 -36.62
CA PRO A 367 -12.17 -2.85 -35.65
C PRO A 367 -12.17 -1.34 -35.93
N GLU A 368 -12.19 -0.93 -37.21
CA GLU A 368 -12.18 0.49 -37.59
C GLU A 368 -13.53 1.15 -37.34
N GLU A 369 -14.64 0.48 -37.68
CA GLU A 369 -15.98 0.99 -37.38
C GLU A 369 -16.23 1.12 -35.87
N VAL A 370 -15.80 0.13 -35.09
CA VAL A 370 -15.88 0.19 -33.62
C VAL A 370 -15.07 1.38 -33.11
N TYR A 371 -13.88 1.59 -33.68
CA TYR A 371 -12.99 2.65 -33.22
C TYR A 371 -13.54 4.06 -33.46
N VAL A 372 -14.32 4.30 -34.51
CA VAL A 372 -15.00 5.59 -34.73
C VAL A 372 -15.86 5.96 -33.51
N HIS A 373 -16.60 5.00 -32.96
CA HIS A 373 -17.43 5.22 -31.77
C HIS A 373 -16.60 5.36 -30.50
N VAL A 374 -15.52 4.56 -30.34
CA VAL A 374 -14.59 4.68 -29.22
C VAL A 374 -13.91 6.06 -29.20
N ALA A 375 -13.46 6.55 -30.36
CA ALA A 375 -12.84 7.86 -30.48
C ALA A 375 -13.81 8.99 -30.11
N ALA A 376 -15.08 8.89 -30.53
CA ALA A 376 -16.10 9.85 -30.13
C ALA A 376 -16.29 9.89 -28.60
N VAL A 377 -16.29 8.74 -27.92
CA VAL A 377 -16.37 8.69 -26.44
C VAL A 377 -15.21 9.43 -25.77
N PHE A 378 -13.98 9.30 -26.28
CA PHE A 378 -12.82 10.00 -25.73
C PHE A 378 -12.86 11.50 -26.00
N GLN A 379 -13.32 11.91 -27.19
CA GLN A 379 -13.50 13.32 -27.54
C GLN A 379 -14.57 13.98 -26.67
N ASP A 380 -15.71 13.32 -26.45
CA ASP A 380 -16.79 13.80 -25.58
C ASP A 380 -16.33 13.92 -24.11
N ALA A 381 -15.36 13.10 -23.70
CA ALA A 381 -14.73 13.18 -22.39
C ALA A 381 -13.62 14.24 -22.29
N GLY A 382 -13.30 14.94 -23.39
CA GLY A 382 -12.36 16.06 -23.43
C GLY A 382 -10.88 15.69 -23.65
N PHE A 383 -10.60 14.54 -24.30
CA PHE A 383 -9.24 14.07 -24.58
C PHE A 383 -8.71 14.35 -26.00
#